data_AF-A0A645IBB7-F1
#
_entry.id   AF-A0A645IBB7-F1
#
_cell.length_a   1.000
_cell.length_b   1.000
_cell.length_c   1.000
_cell.angle_alpha   90.00
_cell.angle_beta   90.00
_cell.angle_gamma   90.00
#
_symmetry.space_group_name_H-M   'P 1'
#
loop_
_entity.id
_entity.type
_entity.pdbx_description
1 polymer ?
#
loop_
_entity_poly.entity_id
_entity_poly.type
_entity_poly.pdbx_seq_one_letter_code
_entity_poly.pdbx_strand_id
1 'polypeptide(L)'
;MVVLSVEKAKDFAQRFSEQNDTRLIERNLRRLLDQQLNLNEQIREMVSHLVRTNDKFSKSNPFQNYEIDVPGDSPLIGKSLMELMFWHKTRATIIAIRRTDKVILSPGPYAVLLEGDTIIFVGDISTIESVSNYITKAQQISE
;
A
#
# COMPACT_ATOMS: atom_id res chain seq x y z
N MET A 1 45.89 3.55 51.05
CA MET A 1 45.30 4.44 52.07
C MET A 1 43.96 3.85 52.46
N VAL A 2 43.84 3.38 53.71
CA VAL A 2 42.64 2.71 54.24
C VAL A 2 41.60 3.79 54.58
N VAL A 3 40.38 3.66 54.06
CA VAL A 3 39.33 4.67 54.25
C VAL A 3 38.71 4.48 55.64
N LEU A 4 39.06 5.36 56.58
CA LEU A 4 38.42 5.44 57.88
C LEU A 4 37.03 6.07 57.76
N SER A 5 36.01 5.26 58.06
CA SER A 5 34.57 5.55 58.21
C SER A 5 33.70 4.92 57.12
N VAL A 6 32.78 4.05 57.57
CA VAL A 6 31.72 3.41 56.79
C VAL A 6 30.86 4.44 56.05
N GLU A 7 30.72 5.66 56.60
CA GLU A 7 29.98 6.75 55.98
C GLU A 7 30.65 7.29 54.71
N LYS A 8 31.97 7.47 54.71
CA LYS A 8 32.71 7.93 53.51
C LYS A 8 32.73 6.88 52.41
N ALA A 9 32.68 5.60 52.76
CA ALA A 9 32.53 4.52 51.78
C ALA A 9 31.13 4.52 51.13
N LYS A 10 30.09 4.90 51.88
CA LYS A 10 28.70 4.97 51.42
C LYS A 10 28.48 6.16 50.46
N ASP A 11 29.00 7.33 50.81
CA ASP A 11 28.98 8.51 49.93
C ASP A 11 29.80 8.32 48.65
N PHE A 12 30.94 7.63 48.75
CA PHE A 12 31.74 7.27 47.58
C PHE A 12 31.00 6.27 46.69
N ALA A 13 30.39 5.23 47.25
CA ALA A 13 29.59 4.26 46.50
C ALA A 13 28.38 4.90 45.80
N GLN A 14 27.69 5.83 46.46
CA GLN A 14 26.53 6.52 45.91
C GLN A 14 26.89 7.45 44.75
N ARG A 15 27.90 8.31 44.92
CA ARG A 15 28.38 9.20 43.83
C ARG A 15 28.99 8.43 42.66
N PHE A 16 29.62 7.29 42.94
CA PHE A 16 30.14 6.39 41.91
C PHE A 16 29.01 5.64 41.18
N SER A 17 27.91 5.32 41.85
CA SER A 17 26.70 4.72 41.23
C SER A 17 26.02 5.68 40.26
N GLU A 18 25.84 6.95 40.64
CA GLU A 18 25.17 7.97 39.80
C GLU A 18 25.95 8.28 38.50
N GLN A 19 27.30 8.29 38.56
CA GLN A 19 28.13 8.44 37.36
C GLN A 19 28.09 7.18 36.46
N ASN A 20 27.92 6.00 37.04
CA ASN A 20 27.73 4.77 36.27
C ASN A 20 26.37 4.75 35.55
N ASP A 21 25.31 5.25 36.19
CA ASP A 21 23.96 5.33 35.60
C ASP A 21 23.94 6.21 34.35
N THR A 22 24.57 7.38 34.39
CA THR A 22 24.62 8.26 33.20
C THR A 22 25.37 7.60 32.04
N ARG A 23 26.49 6.91 32.32
CA ARG A 23 27.26 6.17 31.30
C ARG A 23 26.53 4.93 30.79
N LEU A 24 25.66 4.33 31.60
CA LEU A 24 24.78 3.23 31.20
C LEU A 24 23.69 3.73 30.25
N ILE A 25 23.06 4.86 30.58
CA ILE A 25 22.06 5.50 29.72
C ILE A 25 22.67 5.89 28.38
N GLU A 26 23.87 6.50 28.36
CA GLU A 26 24.54 6.86 27.11
C GLU A 26 24.85 5.63 26.24
N ARG A 27 25.34 4.54 26.85
CA ARG A 27 25.57 3.27 26.14
C ARG A 27 24.27 2.67 25.59
N ASN A 28 23.20 2.70 26.38
CA ASN A 28 21.89 2.22 25.94
C ASN A 28 21.33 3.06 24.79
N LEU A 29 21.48 4.38 24.86
CA LEU A 29 21.06 5.28 23.79
C LEU A 29 21.83 4.99 22.49
N ARG A 30 23.16 4.83 22.57
CA ARG A 30 23.98 4.45 21.40
C ARG A 30 23.51 3.12 20.80
N ARG A 31 23.28 2.10 21.63
CA ARG A 31 22.73 0.80 21.19
C ARG A 31 21.37 0.95 20.51
N LEU A 32 20.48 1.79 21.05
CA LEU A 32 19.15 2.04 20.48
C LEU A 32 19.24 2.76 19.13
N LEU A 33 20.16 3.73 18.99
CA LEU A 33 20.41 4.42 17.73
C LEU A 33 20.95 3.45 16.66
N ASP A 34 21.88 2.58 17.01
CA ASP A 34 22.41 1.55 16.10
C ASP A 34 21.30 0.58 15.65
N GLN A 35 20.44 0.17 16.58
CA GLN A 35 19.27 -0.66 16.25
C GLN A 35 18.28 0.07 15.35
N GLN A 36 18.03 1.35 15.58
CA GLN A 36 17.13 2.16 14.76
C GLN A 36 17.64 2.33 13.33
N LEU A 37 18.95 2.53 13.15
CA LEU A 37 19.59 2.58 11.83
C LEU A 37 19.47 1.23 11.11
N ASN A 38 19.76 0.13 11.79
CA ASN A 38 19.65 -1.21 11.20
C ASN A 38 18.20 -1.53 10.79
N LEU A 39 17.23 -1.20 11.63
CA LEU A 39 15.80 -1.37 11.32
C LEU A 39 15.39 -0.54 10.11
N ASN A 40 15.87 0.71 10.01
CA ASN A 40 15.61 1.56 8.85
C ASN A 40 16.17 0.97 7.56
N GLU A 41 17.37 0.37 7.58
CA GLU A 41 17.93 -0.32 6.41
C GLU A 41 17.09 -1.55 6.03
N GLN A 42 16.66 -2.36 7.00
CA GLN A 42 15.77 -3.49 6.74
C GLN A 42 14.43 -3.05 6.13
N ILE A 43 13.84 -1.95 6.63
CA ILE A 43 12.62 -1.37 6.06
C ILE A 43 12.86 -0.94 4.61
N ARG A 44 13.98 -0.25 4.33
CA ARG A 44 14.33 0.17 2.97
C ARG A 44 14.51 -1.01 2.03
N GLU A 45 15.18 -2.07 2.49
CA GLU A 45 15.36 -3.30 1.72
C GLU A 45 14.00 -3.95 1.42
N MET A 46 13.14 -4.10 2.44
CA MET A 46 11.81 -4.68 2.29
C MET A 46 10.93 -3.88 1.32
N VAL A 47 10.96 -2.54 1.42
CA VAL A 47 10.31 -1.66 0.45
C VAL A 47 10.89 -1.86 -0.96
N SER A 48 12.21 -1.99 -1.11
CA SER A 48 12.81 -2.29 -2.42
C SER A 48 12.34 -3.63 -2.97
N HIS A 49 12.21 -4.66 -2.15
CA HIS A 49 11.68 -5.97 -2.56
C HIS A 49 10.21 -5.87 -2.98
N LEU A 50 9.38 -5.13 -2.25
CA LEU A 50 7.99 -4.87 -2.63
C LEU A 50 7.91 -4.13 -3.96
N VAL A 51 8.66 -3.03 -4.09
CA VAL A 51 8.72 -2.24 -5.32
C VAL A 51 9.24 -3.08 -6.48
N ARG A 52 10.27 -3.92 -6.30
CA ARG A 52 10.80 -4.83 -7.36
C ARG A 52 9.82 -5.91 -7.75
N THR A 53 9.07 -6.45 -6.79
CA THR A 53 8.01 -7.43 -7.04
C THR A 53 6.90 -6.79 -7.84
N ASN A 54 6.53 -5.55 -7.51
CA ASN A 54 5.56 -4.76 -8.24
C ASN A 54 6.11 -4.23 -9.59
N ASP A 55 7.40 -3.94 -9.68
CA ASP A 55 8.10 -3.47 -10.90
C ASP A 55 8.23 -4.58 -11.93
N LYS A 56 8.22 -5.87 -11.55
CA LYS A 56 8.05 -6.94 -12.54
C LYS A 56 6.66 -6.89 -13.20
N PHE A 57 5.67 -6.28 -12.54
CA PHE A 57 4.38 -5.94 -13.14
C PHE A 57 4.41 -4.58 -13.88
N SER A 58 5.20 -3.60 -13.42
CA SER A 58 5.24 -2.24 -14.01
C SER A 58 6.28 -2.01 -15.12
N LYS A 59 7.45 -2.68 -15.11
CA LYS A 59 8.53 -2.48 -16.11
C LYS A 59 8.23 -3.08 -17.48
N SER A 60 7.19 -3.90 -17.60
CA SER A 60 6.65 -4.35 -18.87
C SER A 60 5.47 -3.51 -19.36
N ASN A 61 5.06 -2.46 -18.62
CA ASN A 61 3.84 -1.73 -18.91
C ASN A 61 4.14 -0.32 -19.44
N PRO A 62 4.19 -0.12 -20.77
CA PRO A 62 4.42 1.20 -21.37
C PRO A 62 3.28 2.20 -21.11
N PHE A 63 2.18 1.76 -20.48
CA PHE A 63 1.00 2.57 -20.18
C PHE A 63 0.68 2.54 -18.68
N GLN A 64 0.13 3.64 -18.18
CA GLN A 64 -0.37 3.72 -16.81
C GLN A 64 -1.70 2.98 -16.73
N ASN A 65 -1.76 1.94 -15.90
CA ASN A 65 -3.02 1.28 -15.56
C ASN A 65 -3.78 2.10 -14.53
N TYR A 66 -5.09 2.13 -14.69
CA TYR A 66 -6.05 2.63 -13.72
C TYR A 66 -6.88 1.48 -13.17
N GLU A 67 -7.28 1.61 -11.92
CA GLU A 67 -8.10 0.63 -11.22
C GLU A 67 -9.32 1.31 -10.62
N ILE A 68 -10.46 0.64 -10.68
CA ILE A 68 -11.70 1.09 -10.05
C ILE A 68 -12.51 -0.10 -9.60
N ASP A 69 -13.05 -0.01 -8.38
CA ASP A 69 -13.93 -1.03 -7.84
C ASP A 69 -15.36 -0.81 -8.35
N VAL A 70 -16.07 -1.92 -8.59
CA VAL A 70 -17.48 -1.94 -8.91
C VAL A 70 -18.27 -1.96 -7.60
N PRO A 71 -18.88 -0.83 -7.19
CA PRO A 71 -19.66 -0.78 -5.96
C PRO A 71 -20.95 -1.60 -6.12
N GLY A 72 -21.50 -2.09 -5.01
CA GLY A 72 -22.69 -2.97 -5.00
C GLY A 72 -23.96 -2.35 -5.56
N ASP A 73 -24.02 -1.02 -5.67
CA ASP A 73 -25.11 -0.27 -6.29
C ASP A 73 -24.88 0.05 -7.78
N SER A 74 -23.80 -0.46 -8.37
CA SER A 74 -23.48 -0.21 -9.77
C SER A 74 -24.55 -0.80 -10.71
N PRO A 75 -25.10 -0.02 -11.65
CA PRO A 75 -26.03 -0.51 -12.67
C PRO A 75 -25.39 -1.48 -13.67
N LEU A 76 -24.08 -1.68 -13.59
CA LEU A 76 -23.32 -2.52 -14.51
C LEU A 76 -23.21 -3.96 -13.99
N ILE A 77 -23.57 -4.22 -12.72
CA ILE A 77 -23.56 -5.56 -12.13
C ILE A 77 -24.49 -6.49 -12.90
N GLY A 78 -24.03 -7.71 -13.16
CA GLY A 78 -24.76 -8.74 -13.89
C GLY A 78 -24.72 -8.60 -15.41
N LYS A 79 -24.13 -7.52 -15.95
CA LYS A 79 -23.97 -7.33 -17.39
C LYS A 79 -22.61 -7.84 -17.88
N SER A 80 -22.61 -8.39 -19.09
CA SER A 80 -21.39 -8.79 -19.80
C SER A 80 -20.65 -7.60 -20.41
N LEU A 81 -19.33 -7.71 -20.60
CA LEU A 81 -18.54 -6.66 -21.26
C LEU A 81 -19.05 -6.32 -22.67
N MET A 82 -19.65 -7.28 -23.38
CA MET A 82 -20.32 -7.07 -24.67
C MET A 82 -21.52 -6.12 -24.55
N GLU A 83 -22.42 -6.39 -23.60
CA GLU A 83 -23.63 -5.58 -23.38
C GLU A 83 -23.28 -4.16 -22.91
N LEU A 84 -22.22 -4.05 -22.13
CA LEU A 84 -21.73 -2.77 -21.63
C LEU A 84 -21.16 -1.89 -22.74
N MET A 85 -20.67 -2.49 -23.83
CA MET A 85 -19.93 -1.78 -24.88
C MET A 85 -18.88 -0.84 -24.27
N PHE A 86 -18.14 -1.33 -23.26
CA PHE A 86 -17.38 -0.50 -22.32
C PHE A 86 -16.49 0.53 -23.02
N TRP A 87 -15.69 0.09 -24.00
CA TRP A 87 -14.82 0.96 -24.77
C TRP A 87 -15.57 2.09 -25.49
N HIS A 88 -16.74 1.82 -26.06
CA HIS A 88 -17.55 2.85 -26.73
C HIS A 88 -18.12 3.88 -25.75
N LYS A 89 -18.38 3.48 -24.50
CA LYS A 89 -18.96 4.36 -23.48
C LYS A 89 -17.90 5.19 -22.75
N THR A 90 -16.70 4.65 -22.56
CA THR A 90 -15.69 5.23 -21.68
C THR A 90 -14.39 5.61 -22.38
N ARG A 91 -14.16 5.13 -23.61
CA ARG A 91 -12.88 5.17 -24.35
C ARG A 91 -11.72 4.46 -23.62
N ALA A 92 -12.01 3.69 -22.57
CA ALA A 92 -11.03 2.90 -21.85
C ALA A 92 -10.99 1.45 -22.34
N THR A 93 -9.80 0.85 -22.33
CA THR A 93 -9.60 -0.56 -22.66
C THR A 93 -9.41 -1.34 -21.37
N ILE A 94 -10.29 -2.31 -21.11
CA ILE A 94 -10.16 -3.22 -19.97
C ILE A 94 -9.01 -4.19 -20.24
N ILE A 95 -8.08 -4.25 -19.30
CA ILE A 95 -6.95 -5.19 -19.32
C ILE A 95 -7.28 -6.42 -18.49
N ALA A 96 -7.88 -6.24 -17.31
CA ALA A 96 -8.20 -7.34 -16.41
C ALA A 96 -9.38 -7.00 -15.51
N ILE A 97 -10.02 -8.05 -14.99
CA ILE A 97 -10.96 -7.97 -13.87
C ILE A 97 -10.36 -8.76 -12.72
N ARG A 98 -10.17 -8.11 -11.58
CA ARG A 98 -9.72 -8.77 -10.34
C ARG A 98 -10.94 -9.03 -9.47
N ARG A 99 -11.13 -10.28 -9.08
CA ARG A 99 -12.25 -10.76 -8.27
C ARG A 99 -11.70 -11.55 -7.10
N THR A 100 -11.80 -10.99 -5.90
CA THR A 100 -11.24 -11.61 -4.69
C THR A 100 -9.74 -11.93 -4.87
N ASP A 101 -9.37 -13.20 -4.97
CA ASP A 101 -8.01 -13.71 -5.12
C ASP A 101 -7.66 -14.12 -6.57
N LYS A 102 -8.57 -13.90 -7.53
CA LYS A 102 -8.41 -14.27 -8.94
C LYS A 102 -8.30 -13.05 -9.84
N VAL A 103 -7.45 -13.16 -10.85
CA VAL A 103 -7.30 -12.15 -11.91
C VAL A 103 -7.72 -12.78 -13.24
N ILE A 104 -8.75 -12.21 -13.85
CA ILE A 104 -9.21 -12.53 -15.20
C ILE A 104 -8.51 -11.57 -16.16
N LEU A 105 -7.39 -12.02 -16.71
CA LEU A 105 -6.62 -11.24 -17.69
C LEU A 105 -7.31 -11.28 -19.06
N SER A 106 -7.34 -10.15 -19.76
CA SER A 106 -7.96 -9.96 -21.07
C SER A 106 -9.37 -10.55 -21.14
N PRO A 107 -10.29 -10.07 -20.28
CA PRO A 107 -11.62 -10.63 -20.17
C PRO A 107 -12.34 -10.60 -21.53
N GLY A 108 -12.88 -11.75 -21.92
CA GLY A 108 -13.65 -11.87 -23.16
C GLY A 108 -14.99 -11.12 -23.09
N PRO A 109 -15.69 -11.01 -24.24
CA PRO A 109 -16.95 -10.27 -24.31
C PRO A 109 -18.05 -10.81 -23.39
N TYR A 110 -17.97 -12.09 -23.00
CA TYR A 110 -18.92 -12.75 -22.11
C TYR A 110 -18.59 -12.60 -20.62
N ALA A 111 -17.48 -11.95 -20.26
CA ALA A 111 -17.14 -11.73 -18.87
C ALA A 111 -18.19 -10.82 -18.23
N VAL A 112 -18.78 -11.27 -17.12
CA VAL A 112 -19.82 -10.56 -16.38
C VAL A 112 -19.20 -9.82 -15.20
N LEU A 113 -19.53 -8.53 -15.07
CA LEU A 113 -19.17 -7.73 -13.91
C LEU A 113 -20.03 -8.11 -12.71
N LEU A 114 -19.39 -8.32 -11.57
CA LEU A 114 -20.03 -8.58 -10.29
C LEU A 114 -19.67 -7.49 -9.28
N GLU A 115 -20.47 -7.40 -8.23
CA GLU A 115 -20.16 -6.57 -7.06
C GLU A 115 -18.78 -6.95 -6.49
N GLY A 116 -17.98 -5.94 -6.14
CA GLY A 116 -16.66 -6.12 -5.56
C GLY A 116 -15.56 -6.50 -6.56
N ASP A 117 -15.87 -6.55 -7.86
CA ASP A 117 -14.85 -6.63 -8.89
C ASP A 117 -14.02 -5.33 -8.92
N THR A 118 -12.70 -5.45 -9.08
CA THR A 118 -11.86 -4.32 -9.53
C THR A 118 -11.64 -4.44 -11.03
N ILE A 119 -12.02 -3.40 -11.78
CA ILE A 119 -11.71 -3.27 -13.21
C ILE A 119 -10.35 -2.59 -13.35
N ILE A 120 -9.42 -3.25 -14.04
CA ILE A 120 -8.11 -2.71 -14.39
C ILE A 120 -8.14 -2.34 -15.87
N PHE A 121 -7.86 -1.08 -16.19
CA PHE A 121 -7.99 -0.53 -17.54
C PHE A 121 -6.88 0.46 -17.90
N VAL A 122 -6.74 0.76 -19.19
CA VAL A 122 -5.87 1.82 -19.71
C VAL A 122 -6.66 2.82 -20.55
N GLY A 123 -6.19 4.05 -20.57
CA GLY A 123 -6.77 5.16 -21.34
C GLY A 123 -6.04 6.46 -21.05
N ASP A 124 -6.52 7.55 -21.65
CA ASP A 124 -6.08 8.90 -21.28
C ASP A 124 -6.62 9.30 -19.89
N ILE A 125 -6.14 10.42 -19.33
CA ILE A 125 -6.61 10.92 -18.02
C ILE A 125 -8.14 11.17 -18.02
N SER A 126 -8.72 11.57 -19.16
CA SER A 126 -10.17 11.82 -19.28
C SER A 126 -11.01 10.54 -19.19
N THR A 127 -10.41 9.37 -19.44
CA THR A 127 -11.11 8.09 -19.29
C THR A 127 -11.41 7.76 -17.84
N ILE A 128 -10.62 8.22 -16.88
CA ILE A 128 -10.83 7.95 -15.44
C ILE A 128 -12.22 8.45 -15.01
N GLU A 129 -12.54 9.69 -15.38
CA GLU A 129 -13.84 10.29 -15.09
C GLU A 129 -14.97 9.58 -15.85
N SER A 130 -14.75 9.26 -17.14
CA SER A 130 -15.73 8.58 -17.97
C SER A 130 -16.08 7.19 -17.43
N VAL A 131 -15.08 6.44 -16.96
CA VAL A 131 -15.24 5.12 -16.33
C VAL A 131 -15.94 5.25 -14.99
N SER A 132 -15.49 6.17 -14.13
CA SER A 132 -16.12 6.42 -12.82
C SER A 132 -17.60 6.74 -12.95
N ASN A 133 -17.94 7.66 -13.85
CA ASN A 133 -19.33 8.02 -14.14
C ASN A 133 -20.12 6.85 -14.72
N TYR A 134 -19.52 6.01 -15.55
CA TYR A 134 -20.22 4.87 -16.14
C TYR A 134 -20.53 3.78 -15.10
N ILE A 135 -19.60 3.54 -14.17
CA ILE A 135 -19.74 2.56 -13.09
C ILE A 135 -20.74 3.02 -12.02
N THR A 136 -20.81 4.33 -11.75
CA THR A 136 -21.64 4.89 -10.66
C THR A 136 -22.99 5.46 -11.10
N LYS A 137 -23.26 5.58 -12.41
CA LYS A 137 -24.52 6.17 -12.91
C LYS A 137 -25.75 5.31 -12.62
N ALA A 138 -26.29 5.40 -11.40
CA ALA A 138 -27.71 5.18 -11.18
C ALA A 138 -28.50 6.14 -12.09
N GLN A 139 -29.44 5.61 -12.85
CA GLN A 139 -30.18 6.30 -13.92
C GLN A 139 -30.67 7.71 -13.52
N GLN A 140 -30.22 8.72 -14.26
CA GLN A 140 -31.04 9.90 -14.53
C GLN A 140 -31.71 9.70 -15.89
N ILE A 141 -32.91 9.12 -15.88
CA ILE A 141 -33.93 9.35 -16.92
C ILE A 141 -35.28 9.51 -16.21
N SER A 142 -35.62 10.77 -15.96
CA SER A 142 -36.94 11.35 -15.69
C SER A 142 -36.66 12.86 -15.81
N GLU A 143 -37.18 13.62 -16.77
CA GLU A 143 -38.45 13.60 -17.51
C GLU A 143 -38.25 14.05 -18.97
#